data_AF-K1QNK8-F1
#
_entry.id   AF-K1QNK8-F1
#
_cell.length_a   1.000
_cell.length_b   1.000
_cell.length_c   1.000
_cell.angle_alpha   90.00
_cell.angle_beta   90.00
_cell.angle_gamma   90.00
#
_symmetry.space_group_name_H-M   'P 1'
#
loop_
_entity.id
_entity.type
_entity.pdbx_description
1 polymer ?
#
loop_
_entity_poly.entity_id
_entity_poly.type
_entity_poly.pdbx_seq_one_letter_code
_entity_poly.pdbx_strand_id
1 'polypeptide(L)'
;MHPKKKKVLLSQSLDNHPKKASIGMPPPGSGKGKDLSKRNFQYNGSLWPNGIVPYVIDTSSYTTTDQTKVQNLVQEAANIIQSHSCVTWKVRDSEQYYVRIQNGGG
;
A
#
# COMPACT_ATOMS: atom_id res chain seq x y z
N MET A 1 4.09 22.73 22.28
CA MET A 1 3.40 21.92 21.24
C MET A 1 3.92 20.49 21.27
N HIS A 2 3.03 19.49 21.30
CA HIS A 2 3.40 18.07 21.50
C HIS A 2 3.99 17.41 20.23
N PRO A 3 5.09 16.64 20.34
CA PRO A 3 5.82 16.07 19.19
C PRO A 3 5.00 15.09 18.34
N LYS A 4 3.98 14.45 18.91
CA LYS A 4 3.08 13.51 18.21
C LYS A 4 2.25 14.18 17.10
N LYS A 5 1.93 15.48 17.25
CA LYS A 5 1.10 16.22 16.27
C LYS A 5 1.86 16.52 14.97
N LYS A 6 3.20 16.66 15.02
CA LYS A 6 4.02 16.92 13.83
C LYS A 6 4.11 15.72 12.88
N LYS A 7 4.18 14.49 13.42
CA LYS A 7 4.23 13.27 12.60
C LYS A 7 2.93 13.01 11.83
N VAL A 8 1.78 13.27 12.46
CA VAL A 8 0.46 13.15 11.83
C VAL A 8 0.28 14.17 10.70
N LEU A 9 0.77 15.40 10.88
CA LEU A 9 0.69 16.42 9.83
C LEU A 9 1.57 16.07 8.62
N LEU A 10 2.72 15.42 8.85
CA LEU A 10 3.65 15.05 7.79
C LEU A 10 3.11 13.88 6.94
N SER A 11 2.49 12.87 7.57
CA SER A 11 1.88 11.74 6.84
C SER A 11 0.68 12.15 5.99
N GLN A 12 -0.07 13.17 6.42
CA GLN A 12 -1.19 13.73 5.64
C GLN A 12 -0.74 14.53 4.41
N SER A 13 0.52 15.01 4.38
CA SER A 13 1.07 15.75 3.25
C SER A 13 1.46 14.85 2.06
N LEU A 14 1.56 13.54 2.28
CA LEU A 14 1.88 12.55 1.25
C LEU A 14 0.64 11.83 0.71
N ASP A 15 -0.50 11.98 1.40
CA ASP A 15 -1.77 11.39 1.02
C ASP A 15 -2.55 12.37 0.11
N ASN A 16 -2.31 12.26 -1.20
CA ASN A 16 -3.04 12.99 -2.24
C ASN A 16 -4.36 12.30 -2.64
N HIS A 17 -4.85 11.32 -1.87
CA HIS A 17 -6.15 10.75 -2.14
C HIS A 17 -7.25 11.81 -1.93
N PRO A 18 -8.22 11.94 -2.85
CA PRO A 18 -9.31 12.89 -2.68
C PRO A 18 -10.03 12.56 -1.36
N LYS A 19 -10.09 13.54 -0.46
CA LYS A 19 -10.81 13.42 0.81
C LYS A 19 -12.25 13.01 0.49
N LYS A 20 -12.59 11.75 0.72
CA LYS A 20 -13.95 11.27 0.51
C LYS A 20 -14.89 12.06 1.41
N ALA A 21 -15.89 12.70 0.81
CA ALA A 21 -17.07 13.15 1.52
C ALA A 21 -17.61 11.99 2.35
N SER A 22 -18.09 12.28 3.56
CA SER A 22 -18.75 11.34 4.47
C SER A 22 -20.04 10.83 3.84
N ILE A 23 -19.92 9.88 2.90
CA ILE A 23 -21.07 9.17 2.34
C ILE A 23 -21.36 8.04 3.30
N GLY A 24 -22.47 8.18 4.03
CA GLY A 24 -23.00 7.16 4.93
C GLY A 24 -23.00 5.79 4.26
N MET A 25 -22.76 4.77 5.08
CA MET A 25 -22.72 3.37 4.67
C MET A 25 -23.97 3.04 3.82
N PRO A 26 -23.82 2.63 2.55
CA PRO A 26 -24.99 2.30 1.75
C PRO A 26 -25.67 1.03 2.31
N PRO A 27 -27.02 0.96 2.28
CA PRO A 27 -27.75 -0.19 2.77
C PRO A 27 -27.44 -1.44 1.92
N PRO A 28 -27.48 -2.64 2.52
CA PRO A 28 -27.19 -3.85 1.80
C PRO A 28 -28.35 -4.14 0.82
N GLY A 29 -28.08 -4.05 -0.48
CA GLY A 29 -28.93 -4.72 -1.49
C GLY A 29 -29.50 -3.88 -2.64
N SER A 30 -29.16 -2.61 -2.81
CA SER A 30 -29.75 -1.82 -3.90
C SER A 30 -28.76 -0.90 -4.62
N GLY A 31 -27.88 -1.53 -5.38
CA GLY A 31 -27.15 -0.84 -6.44
C GLY A 31 -26.69 -1.86 -7.45
N LYS A 32 -26.99 -1.65 -8.74
CA LYS A 32 -26.24 -2.28 -9.83
C LYS A 32 -24.80 -1.77 -9.74
N GLY A 33 -24.04 -2.35 -8.83
CA GLY A 33 -22.72 -1.89 -8.46
C GLY A 33 -21.81 -2.07 -9.66
N LYS A 34 -21.17 -0.98 -10.08
CA LYS A 34 -19.99 -1.07 -10.96
C LYS A 34 -19.10 -2.17 -10.40
N ASP A 35 -18.91 -3.18 -11.23
CA ASP A 35 -18.25 -4.43 -10.94
C ASP A 35 -17.14 -4.27 -9.89
N LEU A 36 -17.38 -4.77 -8.69
CA LEU A 36 -16.43 -4.73 -7.58
C LEU A 36 -15.14 -5.50 -7.93
N SER A 37 -15.18 -6.37 -8.95
CA SER A 37 -13.99 -7.04 -9.51
C SER A 37 -12.93 -6.03 -9.99
N LYS A 38 -13.33 -4.84 -10.45
CA LYS A 38 -12.39 -3.83 -10.98
C LYS A 38 -11.58 -3.12 -9.90
N ARG A 39 -11.95 -3.27 -8.62
CA ARG A 39 -11.31 -2.54 -7.51
C ARG A 39 -10.34 -3.40 -6.71
N ASN A 40 -9.92 -4.57 -7.22
CA ASN A 40 -9.04 -5.53 -6.53
C ASN A 40 -9.55 -6.01 -5.16
N PHE A 41 -10.75 -5.59 -4.73
CA PHE A 41 -11.43 -6.09 -3.55
C PHE A 41 -12.20 -7.35 -3.94
N GLN A 42 -11.47 -8.40 -4.29
CA GLN A 42 -12.06 -9.72 -4.42
C GLN A 42 -12.45 -10.18 -3.01
N TYR A 43 -13.75 -10.35 -2.76
CA TYR A 43 -14.27 -10.84 -1.48
C TYR A 43 -13.65 -12.19 -1.06
N ASN A 44 -13.22 -12.99 -2.03
CA ASN A 44 -12.50 -14.25 -1.85
C ASN A 44 -11.03 -14.19 -2.33
N GLY A 45 -10.40 -13.01 -2.29
CA GLY A 45 -8.99 -12.87 -2.64
C GLY A 45 -8.09 -13.67 -1.69
N SER A 46 -7.01 -14.25 -2.23
CA SER A 46 -6.01 -14.90 -1.38
C SER A 46 -5.30 -13.86 -0.52
N LEU A 47 -5.36 -14.06 0.80
CA LEU A 47 -4.64 -13.23 1.76
C LEU A 47 -3.18 -13.68 1.86
N TRP A 48 -2.29 -12.74 2.15
CA TRP A 48 -0.90 -13.05 2.44
C TRP A 48 -0.80 -13.87 3.74
N PRO A 49 -0.16 -15.06 3.71
CA PRO A 49 0.02 -15.88 4.90
C PRO A 49 0.69 -15.09 6.03
N ASN A 50 0.17 -15.26 7.25
CA ASN A 50 0.66 -14.58 8.46
C ASN A 50 0.66 -13.05 8.39
N GLY A 51 -0.03 -12.44 7.42
CA GLY A 51 0.00 -11.00 7.20
C GLY A 51 1.38 -10.49 6.76
N ILE A 52 2.27 -11.37 6.27
CA ILE A 52 3.61 -11.00 5.82
C ILE A 52 3.59 -10.90 4.30
N VAL A 53 3.96 -9.73 3.78
CA VAL A 53 4.12 -9.47 2.35
C VAL A 53 5.62 -9.47 2.01
N PRO A 54 6.16 -10.54 1.40
CA PRO A 54 7.53 -10.52 0.90
C PRO A 54 7.61 -9.61 -0.32
N TYR A 55 8.64 -8.78 -0.42
CA TYR A 55 8.84 -7.91 -1.57
C TYR A 55 10.29 -7.88 -2.06
N VAL A 56 10.44 -7.54 -3.35
CA VAL A 56 11.71 -7.22 -4.00
C VAL A 56 11.55 -5.90 -4.74
N ILE A 57 12.55 -5.04 -4.64
CA ILE A 57 12.67 -3.86 -5.48
C ILE A 57 13.61 -4.22 -6.62
N ASP A 58 13.10 -4.23 -7.85
CA ASP A 58 13.92 -4.42 -9.04
C ASP A 58 14.66 -3.13 -9.36
N THR A 59 15.82 -2.95 -8.73
CA THR A 59 16.67 -1.76 -8.90
C THR A 59 17.12 -1.56 -10.35
N SER A 60 17.19 -2.63 -11.15
CA SER A 60 17.55 -2.54 -12.58
C SER A 60 16.51 -1.81 -13.42
N SER A 61 15.27 -1.75 -12.95
CA SER A 61 14.19 -1.02 -13.61
C SER A 61 14.19 0.50 -13.31
N TYR A 62 15.04 0.96 -12.39
CA TYR A 62 15.12 2.36 -11.98
C TYR A 62 16.43 3.01 -12.42
N THR A 63 16.40 4.32 -12.63
CA THR A 63 17.63 5.10 -12.80
C THR A 63 18.45 5.05 -11.50
N THR A 64 19.77 5.20 -11.59
CA THR A 64 20.66 5.21 -10.40
C THR A 64 20.22 6.24 -9.37
N THR A 65 19.72 7.40 -9.81
CA THR A 65 19.19 8.45 -8.94
C THR A 65 17.90 8.02 -8.21
N ASP A 66 17.03 7.27 -8.87
CA ASP A 66 15.74 6.87 -8.32
C ASP A 66 15.81 5.62 -7.43
N GLN A 67 16.87 4.82 -7.51
CA GLN A 67 17.04 3.60 -6.70
C GLN A 67 16.94 3.88 -5.19
N THR A 68 17.69 4.85 -4.68
CA THR A 68 17.64 5.21 -3.25
C THR A 68 16.28 5.78 -2.89
N LYS A 69 15.66 6.56 -3.80
CA LYS A 69 14.34 7.15 -3.58
C LYS A 69 13.25 6.09 -3.45
N VAL A 70 13.21 5.11 -4.36
CA VAL A 70 12.21 4.03 -4.30
C VAL A 70 12.42 3.15 -3.07
N GLN A 71 13.66 2.87 -2.69
CA GLN A 71 13.95 2.13 -1.45
C GLN A 71 13.35 2.85 -0.24
N ASN A 72 13.63 4.15 -0.09
CA ASN A 72 13.10 4.94 1.03
C ASN A 72 11.58 4.99 1.05
N LEU A 73 10.94 5.23 -0.10
CA LEU A 73 9.48 5.30 -0.21
C LEU A 73 8.81 3.97 0.12
N VAL A 74 9.38 2.84 -0.31
CA VAL A 74 8.86 1.51 0.01
C VAL A 74 8.97 1.22 1.51
N GLN A 75 10.11 1.56 2.14
CA GLN A 75 10.24 1.42 3.59
C GLN A 75 9.24 2.30 4.36
N GLU A 76 9.05 3.54 3.93
CA GLU A 76 8.09 4.45 4.55
C GLU A 76 6.65 3.92 4.45
N ALA A 77 6.25 3.46 3.25
CA ALA A 77 4.93 2.86 3.05
C ALA A 77 4.72 1.60 3.89
N ALA A 78 5.73 0.71 3.96
CA ALA A 78 5.70 -0.48 4.81
C ALA A 78 5.49 -0.12 6.28
N ASN A 79 6.21 0.89 6.79
CA ASN A 79 6.10 1.37 8.16
C ASN A 79 4.71 1.95 8.45
N ILE A 80 4.15 2.73 7.52
CA ILE A 80 2.79 3.28 7.66
C ILE A 80 1.77 2.14 7.77
N ILE A 81 1.83 1.15 6.86
CA ILE A 81 0.92 0.00 6.87
C ILE A 81 1.02 -0.77 8.19
N GLN A 82 2.24 -1.07 8.64
CA GLN A 82 2.47 -1.81 9.89
C GLN A 82 2.05 -1.02 11.14
N SER A 83 2.07 0.32 11.10
CA SER A 83 1.63 1.14 12.23
C SER A 83 0.10 1.20 12.40
N HIS A 84 -0.65 0.83 11.37
CA HIS A 84 -2.11 0.91 11.32
C HIS A 84 -2.80 -0.45 11.08
N SER A 85 -2.04 -1.53 10.94
CA SER A 85 -2.56 -2.87 10.68
C SER A 85 -1.60 -3.95 11.20
N CYS A 86 -2.01 -5.21 11.17
CA CYS A 86 -1.13 -6.34 11.43
C CYS A 86 -0.31 -6.79 10.22
N VAL A 87 -0.46 -6.12 9.07
CA VAL A 87 0.28 -6.46 7.85
C VAL A 87 1.69 -5.91 7.95
N THR A 88 2.68 -6.77 7.73
CA THR A 88 4.09 -6.41 7.71
C THR A 88 4.68 -6.70 6.34
N TRP A 89 5.66 -5.89 5.95
CA TRP A 89 6.38 -6.07 4.70
C TRP A 89 7.82 -6.44 5.03
N LYS A 90 8.35 -7.44 4.34
CA LYS A 90 9.74 -7.86 4.51
C LYS A 90 10.44 -8.04 3.19
N VAL A 91 11.75 -7.81 3.17
CA VAL A 91 12.58 -8.20 2.03
C VAL A 91 12.42 -9.70 1.82
N ARG A 92 12.15 -10.08 0.58
CA ARG A 92 12.00 -11.48 0.18
C ARG A 92 13.31 -12.23 0.41
N ASP A 93 13.19 -13.45 0.89
CA ASP A 93 14.29 -14.40 0.99
C ASP A 93 14.09 -15.52 -0.06
N SER A 94 13.25 -16.50 0.26
CA SER A 94 13.00 -17.68 -0.59
C SER A 94 11.53 -17.89 -0.94
N GLU A 95 10.64 -16.96 -0.56
CA GLU A 95 9.20 -17.13 -0.75
C GLU A 95 8.83 -17.24 -2.23
N GLN A 96 7.98 -18.21 -2.58
CA GLN A 96 7.51 -18.41 -3.95
C GLN A 96 6.68 -17.23 -4.45
N TYR A 97 5.78 -16.71 -3.60
CA TYR A 97 4.92 -15.57 -3.90
C TYR A 97 5.46 -14.32 -3.22
N TYR A 98 5.58 -13.24 -3.98
CA TYR A 98 6.10 -11.96 -3.50
C TYR A 98 5.64 -10.81 -4.40
N VAL A 99 5.73 -9.59 -3.88
CA VAL A 99 5.50 -8.37 -4.66
C VAL A 99 6.82 -7.93 -5.29
N ARG A 100 6.84 -7.82 -6.63
CA ARG A 100 7.95 -7.18 -7.36
C ARG A 100 7.60 -5.72 -7.64
N ILE A 101 8.38 -4.82 -7.07
CA ILE A 101 8.27 -3.38 -7.26
C ILE A 101 9.26 -2.98 -8.35
N GLN A 102 8.74 -2.52 -9.48
CA GLN A 102 9.53 -2.17 -10.65
C GLN A 102 8.95 -0.92 -11.32
N ASN A 103 9.77 -0.22 -12.08
CA ASN A 103 9.29 0.87 -12.93
C ASN A 103 8.43 0.29 -14.06
N GLY A 104 7.13 0.54 -14.01
CA GLY A 104 6.19 0.12 -15.04
C GLY A 104 6.22 1.09 -16.21
N GLY A 105 7.10 0.85 -17.18
CA GLY A 105 7.04 1.54 -18.47
C GLY A 105 5.83 1.05 -19.26
N GLY A 106 4.76 1.86 -19.26
CA GLY A 106 3.67 1.76 -20.23
C GLY A 106 3.97 2.63 -21.44
#